data_AF-A0A971MJC3-F1
#
_entry.id   AF-A0A971MJC3-F1
#
_cell.length_a   1.000
_cell.length_b   1.000
_cell.length_c   1.000
_cell.angle_alpha   90.00
_cell.angle_beta   90.00
_cell.angle_gamma   90.00
#
_symmetry.space_group_name_H-M   'P 1'
#
loop_
_entity.id
_entity.type
_entity.pdbx_description
1 polymer ?
#
loop_
_entity_poly.entity_id
_entity_poly.type
_entity_poly.pdbx_seq_one_letter_code
_entity_poly.pdbx_strand_id
1 'polypeptide(L)'
;MANRLRKNDIHVMVTDEEKELFNKKLKMSKSKSMGHFIRKSVLEAPIFVIDMNVFRRLQTLIGKNSNNLNQIAKRVNSTGIIYREDIEDLKKENDDISREIIKIQNILTRKYMNRSD
;
A
#
# COMPACT_ATOMS: atom_id res chain seq x y z
N MET A 1 -21.25 -13.10 -40.20
CA MET A 1 -21.02 -12.88 -38.75
C MET A 1 -20.69 -11.41 -38.54
N ALA A 2 -21.37 -10.72 -37.62
CA ALA A 2 -21.13 -9.29 -37.38
C ALA A 2 -19.66 -9.06 -36.97
N ASN A 3 -18.99 -8.08 -37.60
CA ASN A 3 -17.62 -7.70 -37.27
C ASN A 3 -17.56 -7.10 -35.86
N ARG A 4 -17.38 -7.95 -34.85
CA ARG A 4 -17.19 -7.53 -33.46
C ARG A 4 -15.77 -7.00 -33.28
N LEU A 5 -15.63 -5.86 -32.61
CA LEU A 5 -14.32 -5.29 -32.24
C LEU A 5 -13.51 -6.24 -31.34
N ARG A 6 -14.17 -6.97 -30.45
CA ARG A 6 -13.55 -7.91 -29.49
C ARG A 6 -13.82 -9.34 -29.94
N LYS A 7 -12.80 -9.98 -30.53
CA LYS A 7 -12.89 -11.31 -31.14
C LYS A 7 -12.30 -12.45 -30.29
N ASN A 8 -11.44 -12.11 -29.32
CA ASN A 8 -10.75 -13.09 -28.47
C ASN A 8 -11.46 -13.22 -27.12
N ASP A 9 -11.49 -14.45 -26.59
CA ASP A 9 -12.06 -14.77 -25.28
C ASP A 9 -10.98 -15.08 -24.24
N ILE A 10 -11.25 -14.78 -22.97
CA ILE A 10 -10.41 -15.13 -21.83
C ILE A 10 -11.31 -15.88 -20.85
N HIS A 11 -11.11 -17.20 -20.74
CA HIS A 11 -11.87 -18.07 -19.86
C HIS A 11 -11.18 -18.20 -18.49
N VAL A 12 -11.92 -17.99 -17.41
CA VAL A 12 -11.44 -18.13 -16.03
C VAL A 12 -12.46 -18.97 -15.25
N MET A 13 -12.04 -20.12 -14.76
CA MET A 13 -12.82 -20.95 -13.85
C MET A 13 -12.67 -20.41 -12.43
N VAL A 14 -13.79 -20.32 -11.70
CA VAL A 14 -13.84 -19.78 -10.34
C VAL A 14 -14.75 -20.64 -9.48
N THR A 15 -14.52 -20.66 -8.17
CA THR A 15 -15.44 -21.26 -7.20
C THR A 15 -16.70 -20.42 -7.01
N ASP A 16 -17.71 -20.96 -6.34
CA ASP A 16 -18.94 -20.22 -6.05
C ASP A 16 -18.69 -18.98 -5.17
N GLU A 17 -17.79 -19.11 -4.17
CA GLU A 17 -17.39 -18.01 -3.29
C GLU A 17 -16.67 -16.90 -4.07
N GLU A 18 -15.74 -17.26 -4.95
CA GLU A 18 -15.03 -16.31 -5.80
C GLU A 18 -16.00 -15.60 -6.74
N LYS A 19 -16.95 -16.33 -7.34
CA LYS A 19 -17.99 -15.76 -8.21
C LYS A 19 -18.87 -14.75 -7.49
N GLU A 20 -19.24 -15.02 -6.24
CA GLU A 20 -19.97 -14.07 -5.41
C GLU A 20 -19.15 -12.81 -5.15
N LEU A 21 -17.86 -12.96 -4.85
CA LEU A 21 -16.94 -11.84 -4.65
C LEU A 21 -16.79 -10.98 -5.92
N PHE A 22 -16.67 -11.60 -7.09
CA PHE A 22 -16.66 -10.90 -8.38
C PHE A 22 -17.95 -10.09 -8.59
N ASN A 23 -19.12 -10.67 -8.29
CA ASN A 23 -20.40 -9.97 -8.40
C ASN A 23 -20.52 -8.79 -7.43
N LYS A 24 -20.02 -8.95 -6.19
CA LYS A 24 -19.98 -7.86 -5.20
C LYS A 24 -19.08 -6.72 -5.69
N LYS A 25 -17.88 -7.03 -6.21
CA LYS A 25 -16.95 -6.03 -6.77
C LYS A 25 -17.50 -5.35 -8.03
N LEU A 26 -18.18 -6.08 -8.89
CA LEU A 26 -18.88 -5.53 -10.06
C LEU A 26 -19.94 -4.50 -9.67
N LYS A 27 -20.75 -4.79 -8.64
CA LYS A 27 -21.76 -3.83 -8.13
C LYS A 27 -21.11 -2.54 -7.60
N MET A 28 -19.98 -2.66 -6.91
CA MET A 28 -19.23 -1.51 -6.40
C MET A 28 -18.57 -0.68 -7.51
N SER A 29 -18.13 -1.32 -8.60
CA SER A 29 -17.39 -0.64 -9.69
C SER A 29 -18.27 0.18 -10.65
N LYS A 30 -19.60 0.08 -10.53
CA LYS A 30 -20.59 0.66 -11.46
C LYS A 30 -20.35 0.25 -12.93
N SER A 31 -19.73 -0.91 -13.17
CA SER A 31 -19.46 -1.39 -14.53
C SER A 31 -20.70 -2.05 -15.15
N LYS A 32 -20.91 -1.83 -16.45
CA LYS A 32 -22.08 -2.33 -17.20
C LYS A 32 -22.19 -3.85 -17.33
N SER A 33 -21.08 -4.58 -17.20
CA SER A 33 -21.04 -6.05 -17.30
C SER A 33 -19.77 -6.61 -16.65
N MET A 34 -19.75 -7.91 -16.36
CA MET A 34 -18.56 -8.58 -15.82
C MET A 34 -17.34 -8.43 -16.73
N GLY A 35 -17.51 -8.60 -18.05
CA GLY A 35 -16.43 -8.41 -19.01
C GLY A 35 -15.94 -6.96 -19.09
N HIS A 36 -16.80 -5.97 -18.84
CA HIS A 36 -16.37 -4.58 -18.70
C HIS A 36 -15.60 -4.38 -17.40
N PHE A 37 -16.08 -4.91 -16.27
CA PHE A 37 -15.37 -4.85 -14.99
C PHE A 37 -13.98 -5.48 -15.08
N ILE A 38 -13.85 -6.71 -15.57
CA ILE A 38 -12.56 -7.40 -15.68
C ILE A 38 -11.61 -6.63 -16.58
N ARG A 39 -12.05 -6.19 -17.77
CA ARG A 39 -11.20 -5.37 -18.64
C ARG A 39 -10.79 -4.06 -17.99
N LYS A 40 -11.73 -3.39 -17.31
CA LYS A 40 -11.45 -2.16 -16.56
C LYS A 40 -10.39 -2.41 -15.50
N SER A 41 -10.59 -3.42 -14.67
CA SER A 41 -9.69 -3.77 -13.57
C SER A 41 -8.32 -4.24 -14.03
N VAL A 42 -8.22 -5.01 -15.12
CA VAL A 42 -6.96 -5.59 -15.60
C VAL A 42 -6.21 -4.66 -16.55
N LEU A 43 -6.91 -3.87 -17.38
CA LEU A 43 -6.29 -2.99 -18.37
C LEU A 43 -6.04 -1.58 -17.84
N GLU A 44 -6.86 -1.06 -16.92
CA GLU A 44 -6.65 0.29 -16.38
C GLU A 44 -5.66 0.31 -15.20
N ALA A 45 -5.58 -0.75 -14.41
CA ALA A 45 -4.66 -0.82 -13.28
C ALA A 45 -3.29 -1.36 -13.73
N PRO A 46 -2.19 -0.62 -13.55
CA PRO A 46 -0.86 -1.16 -13.80
C PRO A 46 -0.53 -2.23 -12.75
N ILE A 47 0.02 -3.37 -13.19
CA ILE A 47 0.56 -4.37 -12.27
C ILE A 47 1.94 -3.88 -11.82
N PHE A 48 2.04 -3.43 -10.57
CA PHE A 48 3.30 -2.98 -9.98
C PHE A 48 3.94 -4.10 -9.18
N VAL A 49 5.13 -4.51 -9.59
CA VAL A 49 6.02 -5.28 -8.72
C VAL A 49 6.83 -4.29 -7.89
N ILE A 50 6.55 -4.25 -6.59
CA ILE A 50 7.30 -3.44 -5.64
C ILE A 50 8.24 -4.36 -4.88
N ASP A 51 9.52 -4.01 -4.86
CA ASP A 51 10.47 -4.69 -4.00
C ASP A 51 10.18 -4.33 -2.54
N MET A 52 9.70 -5.32 -1.78
CA MET A 52 9.36 -5.15 -0.36
C MET A 52 10.58 -4.88 0.51
N ASN A 53 11.81 -5.13 0.02
CA ASN A 53 13.02 -4.80 0.75
C ASN A 53 13.12 -3.30 1.09
N VAL A 54 12.54 -2.43 0.26
CA VAL A 54 12.51 -0.98 0.52
C VAL A 54 11.71 -0.67 1.81
N PHE A 55 10.67 -1.43 2.13
CA PHE A 55 9.87 -1.25 3.34
C PHE A 55 10.50 -1.87 4.59
N ARG A 56 11.42 -2.83 4.44
CA ARG A 56 12.07 -3.52 5.57
C ARG A 56 12.83 -2.56 6.48
N ARG A 57 13.50 -1.57 5.87
CA ARG A 57 14.22 -0.52 6.62
C ARG A 57 13.24 0.35 7.41
N LEU A 58 12.16 0.80 6.78
CA LEU A 58 11.11 1.58 7.45
C LEU A 58 10.51 0.82 8.63
N GLN A 59 10.18 -0.46 8.44
CA GLN A 59 9.66 -1.33 9.50
C GLN A 59 10.61 -1.41 10.71
N THR A 60 11.91 -1.51 10.46
CA THR A 60 12.92 -1.55 11.53
C THR A 60 12.98 -0.23 12.29
N LEU A 61 12.92 0.90 11.61
CA LEU A 61 12.92 2.23 12.23
C LEU A 61 11.68 2.43 13.10
N ILE A 62 10.49 2.09 12.58
CA ILE A 62 9.23 2.16 13.32
C ILE A 62 9.28 1.26 14.56
N GLY A 63 9.81 0.04 14.43
CA GLY A 63 9.95 -0.89 15.55
C GLY A 63 10.86 -0.36 16.65
N LYS A 64 12.01 0.23 16.29
CA LYS A 64 12.91 0.88 17.25
C LYS A 64 12.24 2.05 17.95
N ASN A 65 11.60 2.95 17.19
CA ASN A 65 10.91 4.11 17.74
C ASN A 65 9.76 3.72 18.69
N SER A 66 8.97 2.70 18.31
CA SER A 66 7.89 2.17 19.16
C SER A 66 8.44 1.60 20.48
N ASN A 67 9.56 0.88 20.43
CA ASN A 67 10.21 0.33 21.62
C ASN A 67 10.77 1.42 22.53
N ASN A 68 11.37 2.46 21.96
CA ASN A 68 11.93 3.58 22.72
C ASN A 68 10.83 4.41 23.37
N LEU A 69 9.75 4.71 22.64
CA LEU A 69 8.57 5.36 23.19
C LEU A 69 7.94 4.56 24.34
N ASN A 70 7.86 3.23 24.20
CA ASN A 70 7.34 2.37 25.26
C ASN A 70 8.24 2.37 26.51
N GLN A 71 9.57 2.40 26.34
CA GLN A 71 10.51 2.53 27.46
C GLN A 71 10.34 3.84 28.20
N ILE A 72 10.21 4.95 27.47
CA ILE A 72 9.96 6.29 28.03
C ILE A 72 8.63 6.28 28.80
N ALA A 73 7.55 5.76 28.20
CA ALA A 73 6.25 5.68 28.86
C ALA A 73 6.30 4.89 30.17
N LYS A 74 6.96 3.72 30.19
CA LYS A 74 7.16 2.93 31.42
C LYS A 74 7.93 3.71 32.48
N ARG A 75 9.01 4.38 32.08
CA ARG A 75 9.84 5.19 32.98
C ARG A 75 9.02 6.34 33.57
N VAL A 76 8.33 7.11 32.74
CA VAL A 76 7.47 8.23 33.16
C VAL A 76 6.37 7.75 34.10
N ASN A 77 5.74 6.61 33.82
CA ASN A 77 4.73 6.04 34.72
C ASN A 77 5.30 5.62 36.08
N SER A 78 6.59 5.29 36.16
CA SER A 78 7.25 4.91 37.40
C SER A 78 7.84 6.08 38.19
N THR A 79 8.38 7.10 37.53
CA THR A 79 9.12 8.20 38.16
C THR A 79 8.39 9.54 38.13
N GLY A 80 7.41 9.70 37.24
CA GLY A 80 6.75 10.98 36.94
C GLY A 80 7.63 11.99 36.21
N ILE A 81 8.86 11.63 35.84
CA ILE A 81 9.85 12.54 35.25
C ILE A 81 9.98 12.25 33.75
N ILE A 82 9.93 13.32 32.94
CA ILE A 82 10.22 13.29 31.51
C ILE A 82 11.58 13.97 31.28
N TYR A 83 12.50 13.27 30.63
CA TYR A 83 13.81 13.81 30.28
C TYR A 83 13.76 14.51 28.93
N ARG A 84 14.51 15.60 28.77
CA ARG A 84 14.55 16.36 27.52
C ARG A 84 15.20 15.54 26.41
N GLU A 85 16.24 14.80 26.78
CA GLU A 85 17.05 13.94 25.92
C GLU A 85 16.18 12.86 25.27
N ASP A 86 15.29 12.24 26.06
CA ASP A 86 14.31 11.24 25.56
C ASP A 86 13.43 11.83 24.44
N ILE A 87 13.00 13.10 24.59
CA ILE A 87 12.17 13.79 23.58
C ILE A 87 12.99 14.17 22.35
N GLU A 88 14.24 14.59 22.53
CA GLU A 88 15.14 14.93 21.42
C GLU A 88 15.49 13.68 20.59
N ASP A 89 15.76 12.54 21.23
CA ASP A 89 16.01 11.28 20.55
C ASP A 89 14.78 10.79 19.77
N LEU A 90 13.58 10.85 20.37
CA LEU A 90 12.34 10.49 19.66
C LEU A 90 12.09 11.38 18.43
N LYS A 91 12.37 12.69 18.53
CA LYS A 91 12.26 13.59 17.37
C LYS A 91 13.20 13.17 16.25
N LYS A 92 14.46 12.88 16.57
CA LYS A 92 15.47 12.44 15.60
C LYS A 92 15.09 11.14 14.92
N GLU A 93 14.57 10.17 15.67
CA GLU A 93 14.06 8.92 15.10
C GLU A 93 12.85 9.14 14.18
N ASN A 94 11.95 10.04 14.56
CA ASN A 94 10.80 10.39 13.73
C ASN A 94 11.21 11.11 12.42
N ASP A 95 12.29 11.90 12.45
CA ASP A 95 12.89 12.51 11.26
C ASP A 95 13.51 11.44 10.33
N ASP A 96 14.14 10.40 10.89
CA ASP A 96 14.65 9.27 10.11
C ASP A 96 13.52 8.48 9.44
N ILE A 97 12.43 8.22 10.17
CA ILE A 97 11.21 7.59 9.64
C ILE A 97 10.64 8.44 8.50
N SER A 98 10.49 9.74 8.72
CA SER A 98 9.96 10.68 7.72
C SER A 98 10.80 10.69 6.43
N ARG A 99 12.14 10.66 6.56
CA ARG A 99 13.04 10.57 5.40
C ARG A 99 12.86 9.27 4.61
N GLU A 100 12.69 8.13 5.27
CA GLU A 100 12.44 6.87 4.56
C GLU A 100 11.06 6.82 3.89
N ILE A 101 10.02 7.40 4.52
CA ILE A 101 8.70 7.53 3.90
C ILE A 101 8.79 8.36 2.61
N ILE A 102 9.48 9.51 2.65
CA ILE A 102 9.66 10.37 1.46
C ILE A 102 10.40 9.62 0.34
N LYS A 103 11.42 8.82 0.66
CA LYS A 103 12.13 8.01 -0.34
C LYS A 103 11.20 7.00 -1.01
N ILE A 104 10.39 6.28 -0.23
CA ILE A 104 9.41 5.33 -0.75
C ILE A 104 8.39 6.06 -1.62
N GLN A 105 7.85 7.18 -1.15
CA GLN A 105 6.90 7.99 -1.90
C GLN A 105 7.49 8.44 -3.25
N ASN A 106 8.73 8.93 -3.27
CA ASN A 106 9.40 9.33 -4.51
C ASN A 106 9.59 8.16 -5.48
N ILE A 107 9.95 6.97 -4.98
CA ILE A 107 10.07 5.76 -5.81
C ILE A 107 8.72 5.41 -6.44
N LEU A 108 7.65 5.45 -5.65
CA LEU A 108 6.29 5.18 -6.13
C LEU A 108 5.88 6.24 -7.15
N THR A 109 5.95 7.53 -6.80
CA THR A 109 5.58 8.64 -7.69
C THR A 109 6.34 8.59 -9.01
N ARG A 110 7.65 8.33 -9.00
CA ARG A 110 8.43 8.19 -10.25
C ARG A 110 7.96 7.02 -11.10
N LYS A 111 7.62 5.87 -10.50
CA LYS A 111 7.05 4.72 -11.23
C LYS A 111 5.67 5.03 -11.81
N TYR A 112 4.85 5.83 -11.12
CA TYR A 112 3.53 6.25 -11.60
C TYR A 112 3.60 7.34 -12.69
N MET A 113 4.51 8.31 -12.58
CA MET A 113 4.59 9.48 -13.47
C MET A 113 5.34 9.22 -14.78
N ASN A 114 6.33 8.32 -14.81
CA ASN A 114 7.15 8.04 -16.00
C ASN A 114 6.41 7.32 -17.16
N ARG A 115 5.08 7.26 -17.14
CA ARG A 115 4.26 6.64 -18.20
C ARG A 115 2.95 7.38 -18.49
N SER A 116 2.87 8.67 -18.15
CA SER A 116 1.82 9.53 -18.71
C SER A 116 2.09 9.95 -20.16
N ASP A 117 3.20 9.47 -20.76
CA ASP A 117 3.56 9.60 -22.17
C ASP A 117 3.37 8.26 -22.92
#